data_AF-A0A7D9K7E1-F1
#
_entry.id   AF-A0A7D9K7E1-F1
#
_cell.length_a   1.000
_cell.length_b   1.000
_cell.length_c   1.000
_cell.angle_alpha   90.00
_cell.angle_beta   90.00
_cell.angle_gamma   90.00
#
_symmetry.space_group_name_H-M   'P 1'
#
loop_
_entity.id
_entity.type
_entity.pdbx_description
1 polymer ?
#
loop_
_entity_poly.entity_id
_entity_poly.type
_entity_poly.pdbx_seq_one_letter_code
_entity_poly.pdbx_strand_id
1 'polypeptide(L)'
;MAAEGEDERTAKAHRERKSGPKAEKKKKRKQAQNEDGNQKNPKAFTFQSTVRAARQIRRKLDVQTKKHHVPLVDRTPLEPPPIVVAVIGPPKVGKSTLIGSLLKNFTRQNLTTIKGPITIVS
;
A
#
# COMPACT_ATOMS: atom_id res chain seq x y z
N MET A 1 84.50 -1.80 17.66
CA MET A 1 83.62 -2.87 18.19
C MET A 1 82.25 -2.62 17.61
N ALA A 2 81.78 -3.51 16.74
CA ALA A 2 80.66 -3.31 15.83
C ALA A 2 79.31 -3.81 16.39
N ALA A 3 78.21 -3.20 15.95
CA ALA A 3 76.84 -3.74 15.83
C ALA A 3 76.03 -2.70 15.01
N GLU A 4 75.77 -2.85 13.70
CA GLU A 4 74.72 -3.66 13.05
C GLU A 4 73.35 -3.50 13.77
N GLY A 5 72.28 -2.92 13.22
CA GLY A 5 71.78 -2.86 11.84
C GLY A 5 70.48 -3.68 11.77
N GLU A 6 69.32 -3.10 12.12
CA GLU A 6 68.02 -3.79 12.11
C GLU A 6 67.31 -3.67 10.75
N ASP A 7 67.22 -4.77 9.99
CA ASP A 7 66.44 -4.87 8.76
C ASP A 7 65.06 -5.52 9.02
N GLU A 8 63.98 -4.77 8.74
CA GLU A 8 62.59 -5.24 8.73
C GLU A 8 62.38 -6.36 7.69
N ARG A 9 62.09 -7.57 8.15
CA ARG A 9 61.76 -8.71 7.26
C ARG A 9 60.26 -8.78 6.99
N THR A 10 59.80 -8.24 5.85
CA THR A 10 58.44 -8.49 5.37
C THR A 10 58.30 -9.94 4.89
N ALA A 11 57.38 -10.70 5.50
CA ALA A 11 57.14 -12.10 5.15
C ALA A 11 56.52 -12.25 3.74
N LYS A 12 56.99 -13.25 2.99
CA LYS A 12 56.49 -13.57 1.64
C LYS A 12 55.02 -14.03 1.69
N ALA A 13 54.17 -13.44 0.85
CA ALA A 13 52.78 -13.84 0.74
C ALA A 13 52.63 -15.26 0.16
N HIS A 14 51.69 -16.04 0.69
CA HIS A 14 51.39 -17.38 0.19
C HIS A 14 50.73 -17.37 -1.20
N ARG A 15 51.13 -18.31 -2.06
CA ARG A 15 50.60 -18.49 -3.42
C ARG A 15 49.16 -19.01 -3.41
N GLU A 16 48.29 -18.35 -4.17
CA GLU A 16 46.90 -18.81 -4.33
C GLU A 16 46.84 -20.15 -5.08
N ARG A 17 45.99 -21.07 -4.60
CA ARG A 17 45.73 -22.34 -5.30
C ARG A 17 44.92 -22.08 -6.57
N LYS A 18 45.35 -22.64 -7.70
CA LYS A 18 44.72 -22.46 -9.03
C LYS A 18 43.70 -23.55 -9.40
N SER A 19 43.66 -24.67 -8.66
CA SER A 19 42.79 -25.82 -8.93
C SER A 19 42.17 -26.40 -7.65
N GLY A 20 41.10 -27.19 -7.82
CA GLY A 20 40.38 -27.90 -6.76
C GLY A 20 39.27 -27.08 -6.06
N PRO A 21 38.51 -27.71 -5.15
CA PRO A 21 37.30 -27.12 -4.56
C PRO A 21 37.52 -25.77 -3.86
N LYS A 22 38.72 -25.56 -3.29
CA LYS A 22 39.12 -24.28 -2.65
C LYS A 22 39.38 -23.17 -3.68
N ALA A 23 39.91 -23.50 -4.86
CA ALA A 23 40.11 -22.53 -5.93
C ALA A 23 38.78 -22.10 -6.53
N GLU A 24 37.85 -23.04 -6.76
CA GLU A 24 36.51 -22.74 -7.23
C GLU A 24 35.72 -21.87 -6.24
N LYS A 25 35.78 -22.17 -4.93
CA LYS A 25 35.13 -21.37 -3.89
C LYS A 25 35.70 -19.94 -3.83
N LYS A 26 37.00 -19.76 -4.06
CA LYS A 26 37.65 -18.43 -4.12
C LYS A 26 37.27 -17.67 -5.41
N LYS A 27 37.16 -18.35 -6.55
CA LYS A 27 36.65 -17.77 -7.81
C LYS A 27 35.18 -17.33 -7.69
N LYS A 28 34.30 -18.18 -7.15
CA LYS A 28 32.88 -17.84 -6.91
C LYS A 28 32.72 -16.65 -5.95
N ARG A 29 33.56 -16.55 -4.91
CA ARG A 29 33.58 -15.40 -3.99
C ARG A 29 34.04 -14.11 -4.67
N LYS A 30 35.08 -14.16 -5.54
CA LYS A 30 35.53 -13.00 -6.31
C LYS A 30 34.50 -12.58 -7.37
N GLN A 31 33.84 -13.52 -8.03
CA GLN A 31 32.73 -13.24 -8.97
C GLN A 31 31.54 -12.59 -8.25
N ALA A 32 31.12 -13.12 -7.11
CA ALA A 32 30.05 -12.53 -6.29
C ALA A 32 30.40 -11.17 -5.65
N GLN A 33 31.68 -10.78 -5.63
CA GLN A 33 32.13 -9.45 -5.18
C GLN A 33 32.23 -8.45 -6.33
N ASN A 34 32.40 -8.92 -7.57
CA ASN A 34 32.56 -8.10 -8.76
C ASN A 34 31.24 -7.80 -9.49
N GLU A 35 30.19 -8.60 -9.22
CA GLU A 35 28.84 -8.35 -9.73
C GLU A 35 28.05 -7.50 -8.73
N ASP A 36 28.20 -6.18 -8.90
CA ASP A 36 27.28 -5.11 -8.51
C ASP A 36 26.97 -4.90 -7.01
N GLY A 37 27.30 -3.70 -6.51
CA GLY A 37 26.97 -3.17 -5.17
C GLY A 37 25.48 -3.04 -4.84
N ASN A 38 24.59 -3.72 -5.59
CA ASN A 38 23.16 -3.80 -5.34
C ASN A 38 22.59 -5.23 -5.45
N GLN A 39 23.43 -6.27 -5.61
CA GLN A 39 22.98 -7.66 -5.61
C GLN A 39 22.73 -8.16 -4.17
N LYS A 40 21.56 -7.80 -3.65
CA LYS A 40 21.02 -8.33 -2.38
C LYS A 40 20.80 -9.84 -2.50
N ASN A 41 21.35 -10.63 -1.57
CA ASN A 41 21.21 -12.08 -1.54
C ASN A 41 19.72 -12.50 -1.53
N PRO A 42 19.16 -13.08 -2.62
CA PRO A 42 17.73 -13.35 -2.73
C PRO A 42 17.25 -14.40 -1.72
N LYS A 43 18.15 -15.23 -1.19
CA LYS A 43 17.83 -16.21 -0.13
C LYS A 43 17.60 -15.57 1.24
N ALA A 44 18.13 -14.36 1.46
CA ALA A 44 17.94 -13.63 2.71
C ALA A 44 16.63 -12.82 2.73
N PHE A 45 16.04 -12.53 1.56
CA PHE A 45 14.82 -11.71 1.41
C PHE A 45 13.60 -12.56 1.05
N THR A 46 13.53 -13.78 1.56
CA THR A 46 12.35 -14.64 1.42
C THR A 46 11.38 -14.41 2.57
N PHE A 47 10.08 -14.59 2.31
CA PHE A 47 9.07 -14.55 3.37
C PHE A 47 9.20 -15.77 4.30
N GLN A 48 8.90 -15.58 5.59
CA GLN A 48 8.97 -16.66 6.60
C GLN A 48 7.96 -17.79 6.34
N SER A 49 6.82 -17.50 5.69
CA SER A 49 5.78 -18.49 5.39
C SER A 49 5.17 -18.27 4.01
N THR A 50 5.28 -19.28 3.14
CA THR A 50 4.71 -19.31 1.78
C THR A 50 3.18 -19.19 1.81
N VAL A 51 2.53 -19.98 2.66
CA VAL A 51 1.06 -20.09 2.72
C VAL A 51 0.43 -18.79 3.24
N ARG A 52 1.03 -18.19 4.29
CA ARG A 52 0.53 -16.92 4.84
C ARG A 52 0.74 -15.77 3.86
N ALA A 53 1.92 -15.70 3.23
CA ALA A 53 2.22 -14.68 2.23
C ALA A 53 1.24 -14.78 1.04
N ALA A 54 1.01 -15.97 0.50
CA ALA A 54 0.06 -16.18 -0.60
C ALA A 54 -1.36 -15.72 -0.25
N ARG A 55 -1.84 -16.03 0.98
CA ARG A 55 -3.16 -15.58 1.45
C ARG A 55 -3.26 -14.06 1.56
N GLN A 56 -2.23 -13.41 2.11
CA GLN A 56 -2.19 -11.95 2.25
C GLN A 56 -2.11 -11.26 0.90
N ILE A 57 -1.29 -11.77 -0.02
CA ILE A 57 -1.15 -11.22 -1.38
C ILE A 57 -2.50 -11.32 -2.10
N ARG A 58 -3.17 -12.48 -2.09
CA ARG A 58 -4.50 -12.64 -2.68
C ARG A 58 -5.51 -11.63 -2.13
N ARG A 59 -5.64 -11.54 -0.80
CA ARG A 59 -6.56 -10.59 -0.16
C ARG A 59 -6.22 -9.13 -0.51
N LYS A 60 -4.93 -8.77 -0.53
CA LYS A 60 -4.49 -7.40 -0.85
C LYS A 60 -4.83 -7.06 -2.30
N LEU A 61 -4.58 -7.97 -3.23
CA LEU A 61 -4.94 -7.82 -4.63
C LEU A 61 -6.45 -7.66 -4.78
N ASP A 62 -7.26 -8.53 -4.15
CA ASP A 62 -8.72 -8.43 -4.21
C ASP A 62 -9.27 -7.11 -3.65
N VAL A 63 -8.68 -6.60 -2.58
CA VAL A 63 -9.09 -5.30 -2.00
C VAL A 63 -8.66 -4.14 -2.89
N GLN A 64 -7.49 -4.22 -3.51
CA GLN A 64 -7.02 -3.19 -4.44
C GLN A 64 -7.86 -3.16 -5.72
N THR A 65 -8.12 -4.33 -6.30
CA THR A 65 -8.97 -4.45 -7.51
C THR A 65 -10.39 -3.97 -7.26
N LYS A 66 -11.00 -4.29 -6.11
CA LYS A 66 -12.32 -3.75 -5.74
C LYS A 66 -12.34 -2.22 -5.57
N LYS A 67 -11.21 -1.59 -5.27
CA LYS A 67 -11.10 -0.13 -5.14
C LYS A 67 -10.81 0.57 -6.47
N HIS A 68 -10.37 -0.15 -7.49
CA HIS A 68 -10.07 0.43 -8.79
C HIS A 68 -11.38 0.75 -9.53
N HIS A 69 -11.75 2.03 -9.52
CA HIS A 69 -12.87 2.57 -10.29
C HIS A 69 -12.37 3.23 -11.57
N VAL A 70 -13.24 3.34 -12.58
CA VAL A 70 -12.92 4.08 -13.82
C VAL A 70 -12.65 5.54 -13.45
N PRO A 71 -11.52 6.14 -13.89
CA PRO A 71 -11.26 7.55 -13.64
C PRO A 71 -12.30 8.38 -14.42
N LEU A 72 -13.15 9.08 -13.68
CA LEU A 72 -14.13 10.01 -14.22
C LEU A 72 -13.70 11.43 -13.82
N VAL A 73 -13.91 12.38 -14.73
CA VAL A 73 -13.65 13.79 -14.46
C VAL A 73 -14.75 14.32 -13.56
N ASP A 74 -14.38 14.72 -12.35
CA ASP A 74 -15.29 15.41 -11.44
C ASP A 74 -15.51 16.85 -11.95
N ARG A 75 -16.78 17.24 -12.10
CA ARG A 75 -17.21 18.57 -12.57
C ARG A 75 -17.95 19.32 -11.46
N THR A 76 -17.81 18.90 -10.21
CA THR A 76 -18.46 19.57 -9.09
C THR A 76 -17.91 21.00 -8.90
N PRO A 77 -18.77 22.03 -8.83
CA PRO A 77 -18.35 23.39 -8.51
C PRO A 77 -17.88 23.50 -7.05
N LEU A 78 -17.18 24.60 -6.73
CA LEU A 78 -16.62 24.85 -5.40
C LEU A 78 -17.66 24.87 -4.28
N GLU A 79 -18.88 25.34 -4.57
CA GLU A 79 -20.03 25.24 -3.67
C GLU A 79 -20.97 24.14 -4.19
N PRO A 80 -21.10 23.02 -3.45
CA PRO A 80 -21.94 21.92 -3.91
C PRO A 80 -23.42 22.32 -3.86
N PRO A 81 -24.22 21.96 -4.88
CA PRO A 81 -25.65 22.20 -4.85
C PRO A 81 -26.33 21.35 -3.75
N PRO A 82 -27.54 21.72 -3.30
CA PRO A 82 -28.29 20.96 -2.30
C PRO A 82 -28.49 19.50 -2.75
N ILE A 83 -28.19 18.55 -1.85
CA ILE A 83 -28.37 17.12 -2.12
C ILE A 83 -29.87 16.82 -2.24
N VAL A 84 -30.28 16.25 -3.38
CA VAL A 84 -31.68 15.88 -3.62
C VAL A 84 -31.94 14.47 -3.09
N VAL A 85 -32.84 14.35 -2.12
CA VAL A 85 -33.27 13.07 -1.54
C VAL A 85 -34.72 12.80 -1.95
N ALA A 86 -34.96 11.69 -2.65
CA ALA A 86 -36.30 11.27 -3.06
C ALA A 86 -36.85 10.15 -2.17
N VAL A 87 -38.03 10.35 -1.59
CA VAL A 87 -38.74 9.33 -0.80
C VAL A 87 -39.73 8.58 -1.69
N ILE A 88 -39.42 7.32 -2.01
CA ILE A 88 -40.18 6.49 -2.95
C ILE A 88 -40.77 5.28 -2.21
N GLY A 89 -41.96 4.83 -2.62
CA GLY A 89 -42.60 3.64 -2.07
C GLY A 89 -44.05 3.47 -2.51
N PRO A 90 -44.71 2.34 -2.16
CA PRO A 90 -46.11 2.07 -2.48
C PRO A 90 -47.09 3.14 -1.94
N PRO A 91 -48.36 3.15 -2.39
CA PRO A 91 -49.35 4.06 -1.82
C PRO A 91 -49.61 3.69 -0.34
N LYS A 92 -49.94 4.70 0.47
CA LYS A 92 -50.35 4.58 1.89
C LYS A 92 -49.30 4.06 2.89
N VAL A 93 -48.03 3.94 2.51
CA VAL A 93 -46.93 3.53 3.43
C VAL A 93 -46.40 4.65 4.35
N GLY A 94 -47.06 5.82 4.39
CA GLY A 94 -46.63 6.93 5.25
C GLY A 94 -45.46 7.77 4.70
N LYS A 95 -45.24 7.80 3.38
CA LYS A 95 -44.19 8.63 2.75
C LYS A 95 -44.25 10.10 3.18
N SER A 96 -45.44 10.69 3.17
CA SER A 96 -45.65 12.08 3.63
C SER A 96 -45.35 12.23 5.13
N THR A 97 -45.68 11.22 5.94
CA THR A 97 -45.38 11.19 7.37
C THR A 97 -43.87 11.19 7.63
N LEU A 98 -43.09 10.43 6.85
CA LEU A 98 -41.62 10.43 6.95
C LEU A 98 -41.04 11.82 6.65
N ILE A 99 -41.47 12.45 5.55
CA ILE A 99 -41.01 13.79 5.18
C ILE A 99 -41.36 14.80 6.29
N GLY A 100 -42.58 14.74 6.84
CA GLY A 100 -43.01 15.62 7.93
C GLY A 100 -42.25 15.37 9.24
N SER A 101 -41.96 14.12 9.57
CA SER A 101 -41.18 13.75 10.74
C SER A 101 -39.73 14.26 10.66
N LEU A 102 -39.11 14.15 9.48
CA LEU A 102 -37.77 14.68 9.24
C LEU A 102 -37.75 16.21 9.33
N LEU A 103 -38.71 16.88 8.70
CA LEU A 103 -38.83 18.34 8.79
C LEU A 103 -39.00 18.81 10.23
N LYS A 104 -39.90 18.18 10.97
CA LYS A 104 -40.08 18.46 12.39
C LYS A 104 -38.80 18.27 13.21
N ASN A 105 -38.00 17.25 12.90
CA ASN A 105 -36.75 17.00 13.60
C ASN A 105 -35.70 18.09 13.32
N PHE A 106 -35.55 18.50 12.05
CA PHE A 106 -34.52 19.48 11.66
C PHE A 106 -34.91 20.92 11.94
N THR A 107 -36.14 21.34 11.58
CA THR A 107 -36.56 22.75 11.69
C THR A 107 -37.37 23.04 12.94
N ARG A 108 -37.74 22.00 13.72
CA ARG A 108 -38.65 22.10 14.88
C ARG A 108 -40.03 22.69 14.56
N GLN A 109 -40.40 22.74 13.27
CA GLN A 109 -41.69 23.25 12.80
C GLN A 109 -42.60 22.10 12.35
N ASN A 110 -43.89 22.23 12.65
CA ASN A 110 -44.89 21.26 12.21
C ASN A 110 -45.53 21.72 10.89
N LEU A 111 -45.22 21.06 9.78
CA LEU A 111 -45.84 21.30 8.48
C LEU A 111 -46.99 20.31 8.26
N THR A 112 -48.20 20.82 8.04
CA THR A 112 -49.43 20.01 7.92
C THR A 112 -49.66 19.49 6.50
N THR A 113 -49.31 20.26 5.48
CA THR A 113 -49.48 19.89 4.07
C THR A 113 -48.13 19.94 3.37
N ILE A 114 -47.64 18.78 2.95
CA ILE A 114 -46.33 18.63 2.30
C ILE A 114 -46.59 18.46 0.80
N LYS A 115 -46.31 19.51 0.02
CA LYS A 115 -46.43 19.52 -1.44
C LYS A 115 -45.19 20.19 -2.04
N GLY A 116 -44.58 19.54 -3.03
CA GLY A 116 -43.42 20.07 -3.75
C GLY A 116 -42.06 19.72 -3.12
N PRO A 117 -40.96 20.18 -3.75
CA PRO A 117 -39.61 20.01 -3.21
C PRO A 117 -39.43 20.87 -1.96
N ILE A 118 -38.73 20.33 -0.97
CA ILE A 118 -38.44 21.03 0.29
C ILE A 118 -36.94 21.00 0.51
N THR A 119 -36.36 22.17 0.74
CA THR A 119 -34.94 22.33 1.08
C THR A 119 -34.81 22.52 2.59
N ILE A 120 -33.92 21.74 3.20
CA ILE A 120 -33.58 21.84 4.61
C ILE A 120 -32.10 22.26 4.67
N VAL A 121 -31.82 23.30 5.44
CA VAL A 121 -30.46 23.68 5.82
C VAL A 121 -30.31 23.24 7.27
N SER A 122 -29.39 22.30 7.52
CA SER A 122 -29.08 21.81 8.87
C SER A 122 -27.88 22.53 9.46
#